data_AF-A0A821HBW8-F1
#
_entry.id   AF-A0A821HBW8-F1
#
_cell.length_a   1.000
_cell.length_b   1.000
_cell.length_c   1.000
_cell.angle_alpha   90.00
_cell.angle_beta   90.00
_cell.angle_gamma   90.00
#
_symmetry.space_group_name_H-M   'P 1'
#
loop_
_entity.id
_entity.type
_entity.pdbx_description
1 polymer ?
#
loop_
_entity_poly.entity_id
_entity_poly.type
_entity_poly.pdbx_seq_one_letter_code
_entity_poly.pdbx_strand_id
1 'polypeptide(L)'
;MENSYIEAYPSLSFDFINKHPLLKSLILWFQQLGNDGGINKDKHGFLIGFIDAITNNLTKSRNHFRYSDTIKNFALSLYILGGKSTYEFIRLNLPGSLPSVTILNRLISNADAKISEAEFRFSQLQKHFDDHNLQYAFGSEDATSIIKKIKYDSTTNTFNGFPTPLDRGVPIKEYYRADSFDKLKSWFDSDDKSSLLNVHMIQPVPSTNQNIIPSPFLLSAYGIDNTDADAKYVRAMRLMSGFFGSLPNFQIHQHPQAFQIKTTSHWPWFYLCEQQLLLFFQDATHLVTKWRNRLLSSGLISIKKTTIAERKHWYLPDSLILLVKQKQLPPHVLHVHTFSSQACESIFRNTRALSGIYTTIVNFTVHDFLRRAQRLFLLNDIKFKQLNDDPVNNFVFPVHHKHRKDRQSSFTQSQSDIDQIDIEQIITDAYHEAVDMLDRLEILNLLKEKR
;
A
#
# COMPACT_ATOMS: atom_id res chain seq x y z
N MET A 1 11.19 -34.33 41.20
CA MET A 1 11.17 -33.52 39.96
C MET A 1 10.45 -32.18 40.12
N GLU A 2 9.63 -31.93 41.15
CA GLU A 2 8.91 -30.65 41.32
C GLU A 2 9.73 -29.44 41.78
N ASN A 3 10.93 -29.62 42.36
CA ASN A 3 11.68 -28.52 42.96
C ASN A 3 12.73 -27.86 42.04
N SER A 4 13.02 -28.40 40.85
CA SER A 4 14.02 -27.80 39.92
C SER A 4 13.45 -26.69 39.03
N TYR A 5 12.14 -26.41 39.09
CA TYR A 5 11.48 -25.45 38.20
C TYR A 5 11.66 -23.98 38.64
N ILE A 6 12.08 -23.74 39.89
CA ILE A 6 12.07 -22.42 40.54
C ILE A 6 13.36 -21.61 40.24
N GLU A 7 14.45 -22.28 39.87
CA GLU A 7 15.76 -21.60 39.71
C GLU A 7 15.80 -20.60 38.55
N ALA A 8 14.96 -20.77 37.51
CA ALA A 8 14.91 -19.86 36.37
C ALA A 8 14.17 -18.53 36.67
N TYR A 9 13.27 -18.53 37.66
CA TYR A 9 12.43 -17.38 38.00
C TYR A 9 12.26 -17.25 39.53
N PRO A 10 13.34 -16.93 40.26
CA PRO A 10 13.33 -16.91 41.74
C PRO A 10 12.40 -15.84 42.34
N SER A 11 11.92 -14.89 41.53
CA SER A 11 10.99 -13.83 41.93
C SER A 11 9.52 -14.26 41.99
N LEU A 12 9.17 -15.46 41.50
CA LEU A 12 7.80 -15.98 41.54
C LEU A 12 7.66 -17.10 42.57
N SER A 13 6.70 -16.95 43.49
CA SER A 13 6.38 -18.05 44.41
C SER A 13 5.68 -19.20 43.68
N PHE A 14 5.88 -20.43 44.15
CA PHE A 14 5.20 -21.61 43.60
C PHE A 14 3.66 -21.46 43.62
N ASP A 15 3.13 -20.93 44.72
CA ASP A 15 1.71 -20.61 44.87
C ASP A 15 1.23 -19.58 43.84
N PHE A 16 2.10 -18.64 43.46
CA PHE A 16 1.79 -17.64 42.45
C PHE A 16 1.67 -18.28 41.06
N ILE A 17 2.63 -19.12 40.67
CA ILE A 17 2.63 -19.82 39.38
C ILE A 17 1.40 -20.73 39.26
N ASN A 18 1.04 -21.43 40.33
CA ASN A 18 -0.12 -22.33 40.35
C ASN A 18 -1.48 -21.60 40.24
N LYS A 19 -1.55 -20.32 40.62
CA LYS A 19 -2.75 -19.48 40.39
C LYS A 19 -2.96 -19.11 38.92
N HIS A 20 -1.96 -19.32 38.05
CA HIS A 20 -2.01 -18.96 36.63
C HIS A 20 -1.64 -20.16 35.73
N PRO A 21 -2.59 -21.08 35.46
CA PRO A 21 -2.31 -22.33 34.75
C PRO A 21 -1.66 -22.15 33.38
N LEU A 22 -2.08 -21.15 32.61
CA LEU A 22 -1.51 -20.88 31.29
C LEU A 22 -0.07 -20.36 31.36
N LEU A 23 0.24 -19.52 32.36
CA LEU A 23 1.61 -19.07 32.60
C LEU A 23 2.49 -20.25 33.04
N LYS A 24 1.97 -21.12 33.92
CA LYS A 24 2.65 -22.36 34.31
C LYS A 24 2.97 -23.23 33.10
N SER A 25 1.99 -23.48 32.22
CA SER A 25 2.20 -24.25 30.99
C SER A 25 3.24 -23.60 30.05
N LEU A 26 3.22 -22.28 29.92
CA LEU A 26 4.17 -21.53 29.10
C LEU A 26 5.61 -21.65 29.63
N ILE A 27 5.79 -21.48 30.94
CA ILE A 27 7.10 -21.61 31.61
C ILE A 27 7.61 -23.06 31.49
N LEU A 28 6.76 -24.05 31.75
CA LEU A 28 7.12 -25.47 31.65
C LEU A 28 7.53 -25.85 30.23
N TRP A 29 6.77 -25.42 29.22
CA TRP A 29 7.12 -25.64 27.82
C TRP A 29 8.47 -25.02 27.46
N PHE A 30 8.73 -23.79 27.92
CA PHE A 30 10.00 -23.11 27.67
C PHE A 30 11.19 -23.80 28.35
N GLN A 31 11.00 -24.32 29.56
CA GLN A 31 12.01 -25.08 30.29
C GLN A 31 12.30 -26.45 29.65
N GLN A 32 11.26 -27.14 29.14
CA GLN A 32 11.43 -28.41 28.42
C GLN A 32 12.33 -28.26 27.21
N LEU A 33 12.15 -27.18 26.43
CA LEU A 33 13.03 -26.87 25.31
C LEU A 33 14.51 -26.76 25.73
N GLY A 34 14.79 -26.25 26.94
CA GLY A 34 16.14 -25.98 27.45
C GLY A 34 16.90 -27.23 27.87
N ASN A 35 16.17 -28.23 28.36
CA ASN A 35 16.76 -29.49 28.83
C ASN A 35 17.16 -30.42 27.68
N ASP A 36 16.59 -30.26 26.49
CA ASP A 36 16.94 -31.04 25.29
C ASP A 36 18.26 -30.59 24.62
N GLY A 37 19.06 -29.75 25.29
CA GLY A 37 20.41 -29.37 24.87
C GLY A 37 20.50 -28.49 23.60
N GLY A 38 19.35 -28.05 23.07
CA GLY A 38 19.24 -27.41 21.75
C GLY A 38 18.79 -25.95 21.73
N ILE A 39 18.54 -25.29 22.88
CA ILE A 39 18.16 -23.87 22.85
C ILE A 39 19.36 -23.02 22.45
N ASN A 40 19.38 -22.66 21.18
CA ASN A 40 20.01 -21.41 20.79
C ASN A 40 19.13 -20.28 21.37
N LYS A 41 19.56 -19.68 22.50
CA LYS A 41 18.84 -18.59 23.17
C LYS A 41 18.53 -17.44 22.22
N ASP A 42 19.37 -17.30 21.19
CA ASP A 42 19.24 -16.29 20.15
C ASP A 42 18.03 -16.53 19.24
N LYS A 43 17.41 -17.72 19.22
CA LYS A 43 16.22 -18.00 18.40
C LYS A 43 14.89 -17.69 19.09
N HIS A 44 14.89 -17.46 20.40
CA HIS A 44 13.68 -17.32 21.20
C HIS A 44 13.64 -16.05 22.05
N GLY A 45 14.45 -15.04 21.71
CA GLY A 45 14.58 -13.79 22.49
C GLY A 45 13.24 -13.10 22.75
N PHE A 46 12.34 -13.06 21.76
CA PHE A 46 10.99 -12.52 21.97
C PHE A 46 10.20 -13.27 23.04
N LEU A 47 10.19 -14.61 23.01
CA LEU A 47 9.43 -15.42 23.96
C LEU A 47 9.97 -15.28 25.38
N ILE A 48 11.30 -15.22 25.52
CA ILE A 48 11.97 -14.94 26.80
C ILE A 48 11.50 -13.57 27.32
N GLY A 49 11.65 -12.51 26.51
CA GLY A 49 11.23 -11.17 26.91
C GLY A 49 9.73 -11.06 27.21
N PHE A 50 8.90 -11.86 26.55
CA PHE A 50 7.46 -11.93 26.80
C PHE A 50 7.13 -12.60 28.14
N ILE A 51 7.77 -13.73 28.46
CA ILE A 51 7.62 -14.41 29.75
C ILE A 51 8.11 -13.49 30.88
N ASP A 52 9.28 -12.87 30.69
CA ASP A 52 9.87 -11.96 31.68
C ASP A 52 8.94 -10.75 31.95
N ALA A 53 8.32 -10.20 30.92
CA ALA A 53 7.35 -9.12 31.08
C ALA A 53 6.10 -9.55 31.86
N ILE A 54 5.57 -10.76 31.59
CA ILE A 54 4.45 -11.31 32.37
C ILE A 54 4.84 -11.44 33.83
N THR A 55 5.93 -12.13 34.11
CA THR A 55 6.49 -12.37 35.44
C THR A 55 6.69 -11.06 36.20
N ASN A 56 7.33 -10.07 35.57
CA ASN A 56 7.60 -8.77 36.18
C ASN A 56 6.37 -7.88 36.37
N ASN A 57 5.35 -8.01 35.52
CA ASN A 57 4.11 -7.26 35.69
C ASN A 57 3.25 -7.87 36.79
N LEU A 58 3.22 -9.19 36.87
CA LEU A 58 2.44 -9.92 37.86
C LEU A 58 2.90 -9.73 39.31
N THR A 59 4.15 -9.33 39.53
CA THR A 59 4.65 -8.91 40.86
C THR A 59 4.23 -7.47 41.24
N LYS A 60 3.61 -6.73 40.31
CA LYS A 60 3.23 -5.32 40.48
C LYS A 60 1.70 -5.16 40.51
N SER A 61 1.23 -4.02 40.99
CA SER A 61 -0.18 -3.66 40.83
C SER A 61 -0.51 -3.34 39.37
N ARG A 62 -1.76 -3.58 38.96
CA ARG A 62 -2.22 -3.45 37.55
C ARG A 62 -1.90 -2.09 36.91
N ASN A 63 -1.89 -1.01 37.69
CA ASN A 63 -1.60 0.35 37.20
C ASN A 63 -0.11 0.58 36.88
N HIS A 64 0.76 -0.32 37.35
CA HIS A 64 2.21 -0.23 37.19
C HIS A 64 2.76 -1.23 36.17
N PHE A 65 1.87 -1.89 35.41
CA PHE A 65 2.32 -2.74 34.32
C PHE A 65 3.12 -1.91 33.30
N ARG A 66 4.21 -2.50 32.82
CA ARG A 66 5.12 -1.90 31.84
C ARG A 66 5.37 -2.91 30.72
N TYR A 67 5.51 -2.40 29.52
CA TYR A 67 5.66 -3.19 28.31
C TYR A 67 6.78 -2.59 27.48
N SER A 68 7.69 -3.43 26.99
CA SER A 68 8.70 -3.04 26.00
C SER A 68 8.03 -2.69 24.67
N ASP A 69 8.75 -1.99 23.79
CA ASP A 69 8.23 -1.64 22.47
C ASP A 69 7.98 -2.87 21.61
N THR A 70 8.79 -3.93 21.72
CA THR A 70 8.54 -5.21 21.08
C THR A 70 7.19 -5.81 21.48
N ILE A 71 6.84 -5.76 22.77
CA ILE A 71 5.55 -6.27 23.26
C ILE A 71 4.39 -5.36 22.82
N LYS A 72 4.59 -4.04 22.82
CA LYS A 72 3.58 -3.11 22.27
C LYS A 72 3.34 -3.35 20.78
N ASN A 73 4.40 -3.57 20.00
CA ASN A 73 4.32 -3.87 18.57
C ASN A 73 3.62 -5.21 18.31
N PHE A 74 3.91 -6.23 19.13
CA PHE A 74 3.23 -7.52 19.09
C PHE A 74 1.74 -7.35 19.41
N ALA A 75 1.44 -6.61 20.49
CA ALA A 75 0.07 -6.35 20.91
C ALA A 75 -0.72 -5.56 19.84
N LEU A 76 -0.11 -4.56 19.20
CA LEU A 76 -0.71 -3.83 18.08
C LEU A 76 -0.97 -4.75 16.90
N SER A 77 -0.01 -5.59 16.53
CA SER A 77 -0.14 -6.52 15.41
C SER A 77 -1.24 -7.56 15.66
N LEU A 78 -1.28 -8.12 16.87
CA LEU A 78 -2.34 -9.04 17.30
C LEU A 78 -3.72 -8.35 17.31
N TYR A 79 -3.81 -7.11 17.79
CA TYR A 79 -5.07 -6.36 17.80
C TYR A 79 -5.56 -5.99 16.39
N ILE A 80 -4.65 -5.61 15.50
CA ILE A 80 -4.98 -5.24 14.12
C ILE A 80 -5.40 -6.48 13.32
N LEU A 81 -4.63 -7.56 13.41
CA LEU A 81 -4.86 -8.79 12.64
C LEU A 81 -5.99 -9.66 13.23
N GLY A 82 -5.98 -9.86 14.55
CA GLY A 82 -6.95 -10.70 15.24
C GLY A 82 -8.24 -9.98 15.63
N GLY A 83 -8.25 -8.65 15.60
CA GLY A 83 -9.36 -7.84 16.05
C GLY A 83 -9.51 -7.76 17.58
N LYS A 84 -10.43 -6.91 18.04
CA LYS A 84 -10.64 -6.62 19.47
C LYS A 84 -10.99 -7.86 20.28
N SER A 85 -11.86 -8.74 19.77
CA SER A 85 -12.33 -9.90 20.53
C SER A 85 -11.23 -10.92 20.79
N THR A 86 -10.45 -11.26 19.76
CA THR A 86 -9.29 -12.16 19.89
C THR A 86 -8.25 -11.57 20.84
N TYR A 87 -7.97 -10.28 20.71
CA TYR A 87 -7.04 -9.57 21.57
C TYR A 87 -7.46 -9.60 23.05
N GLU A 88 -8.71 -9.23 23.35
CA GLU A 88 -9.24 -9.25 24.72
C GLU A 88 -9.29 -10.65 25.30
N PHE A 89 -9.65 -11.66 24.49
CA PHE A 89 -9.63 -13.06 24.93
C PHE A 89 -8.24 -13.46 25.42
N ILE A 90 -7.18 -13.19 24.65
CA ILE A 90 -5.80 -13.51 25.04
C ILE A 90 -5.40 -12.69 26.28
N ARG A 91 -5.69 -11.37 26.28
CA ARG A 91 -5.32 -10.47 27.38
C ARG A 91 -5.95 -10.87 28.72
N LEU A 92 -7.20 -11.32 28.72
CA LEU A 92 -7.92 -11.74 29.93
C LEU A 92 -7.41 -13.09 30.46
N ASN A 93 -7.02 -14.01 29.57
CA ASN A 93 -6.51 -15.32 29.93
C ASN A 93 -5.01 -15.32 30.31
N LEU A 94 -4.25 -14.29 29.88
CA LEU A 94 -2.85 -14.10 30.23
C LEU A 94 -2.65 -12.72 30.91
N PRO A 95 -3.04 -12.55 32.18
CA PRO A 95 -2.90 -11.27 32.87
C PRO A 95 -1.43 -10.81 32.94
N GLY A 96 -1.21 -9.50 32.74
CA GLY A 96 0.14 -8.93 32.74
C GLY A 96 0.91 -9.07 31.43
N SER A 97 0.42 -9.86 30.47
CA SER A 97 1.10 -10.12 29.19
C SER A 97 0.95 -9.01 28.15
N LEU A 98 -0.24 -8.42 28.05
CA LEU A 98 -0.59 -7.47 26.99
C LEU A 98 -1.16 -6.16 27.55
N PRO A 99 -0.87 -5.01 26.92
CA PRO A 99 -1.44 -3.71 27.28
C PRO A 99 -2.98 -3.68 27.26
N SER A 100 -3.59 -2.66 27.83
CA SER A 100 -5.04 -2.44 27.66
C SER A 100 -5.36 -1.90 26.26
N VAL A 101 -6.60 -2.11 25.80
CA VAL A 101 -7.09 -1.51 24.55
C VAL A 101 -6.99 0.01 24.56
N THR A 102 -7.13 0.67 25.71
CA THR A 102 -6.92 2.12 25.84
C THR A 102 -5.48 2.52 25.49
N ILE A 103 -4.49 1.75 25.97
CA ILE A 103 -3.09 1.97 25.61
C ILE A 103 -2.90 1.77 24.11
N LEU A 104 -3.47 0.72 23.52
CA LEU A 104 -3.38 0.47 22.08
C LEU A 104 -4.01 1.59 21.25
N ASN A 105 -5.22 2.05 21.61
CA ASN A 105 -5.87 3.14 20.91
C ASN A 105 -5.05 4.43 21.00
N ARG A 106 -4.40 4.69 22.15
CA ARG A 106 -3.48 5.81 22.31
C ARG A 106 -2.23 5.66 21.44
N LEU A 107 -1.67 4.45 21.32
CA LEU A 107 -0.53 4.20 20.42
C LEU A 107 -0.94 4.43 18.96
N ILE A 108 -2.13 3.98 18.56
CA ILE A 108 -2.67 4.21 17.22
C ILE A 108 -2.91 5.70 16.96
N SER A 109 -3.49 6.43 17.92
CA SER A 109 -3.79 7.86 17.78
C SER A 109 -2.54 8.73 17.77
N ASN A 110 -1.52 8.36 18.55
CA ASN A 110 -0.28 9.13 18.69
C ASN A 110 0.71 8.85 17.56
N ALA A 111 0.48 7.80 16.77
CA ALA A 111 1.32 7.55 15.63
C ALA A 111 1.14 8.63 14.56
N ASP A 112 2.23 8.94 13.85
CA ASP A 112 2.29 9.79 12.65
C ASP A 112 1.59 9.15 11.42
N ALA A 113 0.59 8.32 11.70
CA ALA A 113 -0.16 7.49 10.77
C ALA A 113 -1.60 7.97 10.61
N LYS A 114 -2.00 9.09 11.22
CA LYS A 114 -3.35 9.62 11.07
C LYS A 114 -3.59 9.96 9.60
N ILE A 115 -4.74 9.52 9.08
CA ILE A 115 -5.17 9.78 7.72
C ILE A 115 -6.49 10.52 7.81
N SER A 116 -6.54 11.73 7.25
CA SER A 116 -7.76 12.51 7.12
C SER A 116 -8.28 12.38 5.68
N GLU A 117 -9.59 12.52 5.50
CA GLU A 117 -10.18 12.54 4.15
C GLU A 117 -9.62 13.71 3.35
N ALA A 118 -9.32 13.47 2.06
CA ALA A 118 -8.85 14.48 1.10
C ALA A 118 -7.51 15.15 1.43
N GLU A 119 -6.80 14.68 2.45
CA GLU A 119 -5.48 15.17 2.81
C GLU A 119 -4.39 14.47 1.99
N PHE A 120 -3.61 15.26 1.24
CA PHE A 120 -2.37 14.79 0.63
C PHE A 120 -1.21 14.87 1.63
N ARG A 121 -0.67 13.69 1.99
CA ARG A 121 0.35 13.52 3.04
C ARG A 121 1.79 13.64 2.49
N PHE A 122 2.09 14.74 1.79
CA PHE A 122 3.40 14.92 1.15
C PHE A 122 4.57 14.98 2.14
N SER A 123 4.40 15.61 3.30
CA SER A 123 5.46 15.66 4.32
C SER A 123 5.79 14.26 4.88
N GLN A 124 4.76 13.44 5.11
CA GLN A 124 4.96 12.06 5.54
C GLN A 124 5.51 11.18 4.42
N LEU A 125 5.16 11.46 3.16
CA LEU A 125 5.76 10.79 2.00
C LEU A 125 7.26 11.09 1.91
N GLN A 126 7.66 12.35 2.08
CA GLN A 126 9.06 12.76 2.09
C GLN A 126 9.82 12.06 3.21
N LYS A 127 9.29 12.11 4.44
CA LYS A 127 9.87 11.36 5.57
C LYS A 127 9.96 9.86 5.28
N HIS A 128 8.95 9.27 4.66
CA HIS A 128 9.00 7.86 4.25
C HIS A 128 10.14 7.60 3.25
N PHE A 129 10.40 8.50 2.32
CA PHE A 129 11.52 8.38 1.39
C PHE A 129 12.86 8.53 2.10
N ASP A 130 12.99 9.51 2.99
CA ASP A 130 14.21 9.77 3.76
C ASP A 130 14.55 8.58 4.67
N ASP A 131 13.56 8.08 5.43
CA ASP A 131 13.71 6.95 6.36
C ASP A 131 14.13 5.65 5.65
N HIS A 132 13.79 5.52 4.35
CA HIS A 132 14.03 4.31 3.56
C HIS A 132 15.09 4.52 2.46
N ASN A 133 15.74 5.69 2.42
CA ASN A 133 16.70 6.08 1.38
C ASN A 133 16.18 5.84 -0.05
N LEU A 134 14.97 6.33 -0.33
CA LEU A 134 14.28 6.15 -1.60
C LEU A 134 14.45 7.38 -2.49
N GLN A 135 14.64 7.12 -3.78
CA GLN A 135 14.80 8.17 -4.78
C GLN A 135 13.62 8.24 -5.76
N TYR A 136 13.03 7.10 -6.10
CA TYR A 136 12.00 7.00 -7.12
C TYR A 136 10.80 6.20 -6.60
N ALA A 137 9.62 6.56 -7.11
CA ALA A 137 8.40 5.80 -6.88
C ALA A 137 7.42 5.99 -8.03
N PHE A 138 6.48 5.06 -8.13
CA PHE A 138 5.33 5.17 -9.02
C PHE A 138 4.10 5.65 -8.27
N GLY A 139 3.41 6.63 -8.82
CA GLY A 139 2.07 7.00 -8.37
C GLY A 139 1.02 6.16 -9.08
N SER A 140 0.04 5.68 -8.31
CA SER A 140 -1.16 5.02 -8.84
C SER A 140 -2.40 5.62 -8.20
N GLU A 141 -3.47 5.67 -8.99
CA GLU A 141 -4.79 6.08 -8.58
C GLU A 141 -5.76 4.96 -8.93
N ASP A 142 -6.70 4.68 -8.04
CA ASP A 142 -7.84 3.82 -8.36
C ASP A 142 -9.01 4.14 -7.43
N ALA A 143 -10.21 3.74 -7.84
CA ALA A 143 -11.42 3.93 -7.07
C ALA A 143 -12.15 2.61 -6.80
N THR A 144 -12.80 2.52 -5.64
CA THR A 144 -13.57 1.32 -5.30
C THR A 144 -14.91 1.65 -4.68
N SER A 145 -15.90 0.77 -4.87
CA SER A 145 -17.23 0.94 -4.32
C SER A 145 -17.24 0.87 -2.79
N ILE A 146 -18.05 1.73 -2.17
CA ILE A 146 -18.19 1.84 -0.72
C ILE A 146 -19.63 1.83 -0.25
N ILE A 147 -19.81 1.66 1.05
CA ILE A 147 -21.11 1.82 1.70
C ILE A 147 -21.42 3.32 1.77
N LYS A 148 -22.50 3.73 1.10
CA LYS A 148 -23.03 5.10 1.08
C LYS A 148 -23.53 5.53 2.46
N LYS A 149 -22.60 5.94 3.34
CA LYS A 149 -22.91 6.37 4.71
C LYS A 149 -21.99 7.48 5.16
N ILE A 150 -22.61 8.53 5.66
CA ILE A 150 -21.94 9.69 6.25
C ILE A 150 -21.59 9.36 7.71
N LYS A 151 -20.39 9.74 8.15
CA LYS A 151 -19.92 9.60 9.53
C LYS A 151 -19.23 10.87 9.98
N TYR A 152 -19.55 11.32 11.19
CA TYR A 152 -18.87 12.43 11.83
C TYR A 152 -17.51 11.97 12.39
N ASP A 153 -16.47 12.74 12.10
CA ASP A 153 -15.14 12.62 12.69
C ASP A 153 -14.92 13.76 13.70
N SER A 154 -14.99 13.41 14.98
CA SER A 154 -14.81 14.35 16.08
C SER A 154 -13.40 14.92 16.17
N THR A 155 -12.39 14.28 15.58
CA THR A 155 -11.01 14.75 15.66
C THR A 155 -10.74 15.89 14.69
N THR A 156 -11.42 15.92 13.54
CA THR A 156 -11.31 16.99 12.53
C THR A 156 -12.52 17.92 12.51
N ASN A 157 -13.56 17.62 13.30
CA ASN A 157 -14.85 18.31 13.22
C ASN A 157 -15.45 18.27 11.80
N THR A 158 -15.37 17.12 11.12
CA THR A 158 -15.83 16.97 9.73
C THR A 158 -16.79 15.82 9.54
N PHE A 159 -17.61 15.88 8.49
CA PHE A 159 -18.42 14.76 8.03
C PHE A 159 -17.76 14.07 6.84
N ASN A 160 -17.50 12.78 6.99
CA ASN A 160 -16.86 11.96 5.96
C ASN A 160 -17.93 11.11 5.25
N GLY A 161 -17.81 10.97 3.92
CA GLY A 161 -18.73 10.16 3.11
C GLY A 161 -19.66 10.96 2.17
N PHE A 162 -19.51 12.28 2.13
CA PHE A 162 -19.97 13.10 1.01
C PHE A 162 -18.90 13.13 -0.11
N PRO A 163 -19.27 13.34 -1.39
CA PRO A 163 -18.33 13.50 -2.49
C PRO A 163 -17.47 14.73 -2.26
N THR A 164 -16.15 14.56 -2.16
CA THR A 164 -15.28 15.69 -1.87
C THR A 164 -15.17 16.61 -3.10
N PRO A 165 -15.48 17.91 -2.98
CA PRO A 165 -15.30 18.83 -4.09
C PRO A 165 -13.82 18.97 -4.47
N LEU A 166 -13.58 19.18 -5.77
CA LEU A 166 -12.23 19.36 -6.31
C LEU A 166 -12.00 20.82 -6.74
N ASP A 167 -10.91 21.44 -6.29
CA ASP A 167 -10.36 22.66 -6.90
C ASP A 167 -9.22 22.27 -7.84
N ARG A 168 -9.37 22.55 -9.14
CA ARG A 168 -8.37 22.23 -10.18
C ARG A 168 -7.88 20.77 -10.17
N GLY A 169 -8.77 19.85 -9.80
CA GLY A 169 -8.47 18.41 -9.74
C GLY A 169 -7.87 17.93 -8.41
N VAL A 170 -7.66 18.83 -7.45
CA VAL A 170 -7.20 18.51 -6.10
C VAL A 170 -8.39 18.55 -5.14
N PRO A 171 -8.63 17.52 -4.32
CA PRO A 171 -9.73 17.51 -3.37
C PRO A 171 -9.51 18.55 -2.27
N ILE A 172 -10.60 19.23 -1.88
CA ILE A 172 -10.55 20.25 -0.84
C ILE A 172 -10.62 19.56 0.53
N LYS A 173 -9.50 19.56 1.25
CA LYS A 173 -9.41 19.04 2.62
C LYS A 173 -10.41 19.74 3.54
N GLU A 174 -11.08 18.95 4.39
CA GLU A 174 -12.02 19.44 5.41
C GLU A 174 -13.18 20.29 4.86
N TYR A 175 -13.61 20.07 3.60
CA TYR A 175 -14.73 20.83 3.00
C TYR A 175 -16.02 20.77 3.85
N TYR A 176 -16.37 19.57 4.33
CA TYR A 176 -17.56 19.31 5.13
C TYR A 176 -17.33 19.51 6.64
N ARG A 177 -16.75 20.65 7.02
CA ARG A 177 -16.46 21.00 8.42
C ARG A 177 -17.68 21.54 9.15
N ALA A 178 -18.01 20.93 10.29
CA ALA A 178 -19.23 21.18 11.04
C ALA A 178 -19.18 22.46 11.89
N ASP A 179 -18.95 23.62 11.26
CA ASP A 179 -18.87 24.91 11.94
C ASP A 179 -20.25 25.58 12.11
N SER A 180 -21.30 25.11 11.42
CA SER A 180 -22.67 25.64 11.51
C SER A 180 -23.71 24.55 11.23
N PHE A 181 -24.81 24.58 11.99
CA PHE A 181 -25.96 23.69 11.78
C PHE A 181 -26.68 23.96 10.46
N ASP A 182 -26.77 25.22 10.02
CA ASP A 182 -27.45 25.55 8.76
C ASP A 182 -26.68 25.00 7.55
N LYS A 183 -25.34 25.08 7.59
CA LYS A 183 -24.48 24.45 6.59
C LYS A 183 -24.64 22.94 6.60
N LEU A 184 -24.61 22.34 7.79
CA LEU A 184 -24.82 20.91 7.96
C LEU A 184 -26.15 20.46 7.34
N LYS A 185 -27.24 21.16 7.67
CA LYS A 185 -28.56 20.88 7.13
C LYS A 185 -28.56 20.99 5.61
N SER A 186 -27.97 22.05 5.06
CA SER A 186 -27.87 22.25 3.62
C SER A 186 -27.20 21.06 2.91
N TRP A 187 -26.08 20.55 3.42
CA TRP A 187 -25.40 19.38 2.84
C TRP A 187 -26.22 18.11 2.86
N PHE A 188 -26.95 17.85 3.96
CA PHE A 188 -27.80 16.66 4.04
C PHE A 188 -29.03 16.74 3.14
N ASP A 189 -29.48 17.96 2.80
CA ASP A 189 -30.61 18.20 1.90
C ASP A 189 -30.17 18.23 0.42
N SER A 190 -28.94 18.69 0.11
CA SER A 190 -28.47 18.92 -1.27
C SER A 190 -27.47 17.90 -1.80
N ASP A 191 -26.62 17.32 -0.94
CA ASP A 191 -25.47 16.55 -1.40
C ASP A 191 -25.75 15.06 -1.34
N ASP A 192 -25.41 14.38 -2.44
CA ASP A 192 -25.45 12.93 -2.51
C ASP A 192 -24.38 12.29 -1.62
N LYS A 193 -24.56 11.01 -1.31
CA LYS A 193 -23.56 10.22 -0.58
C LYS A 193 -22.55 9.62 -1.55
N SER A 194 -21.27 9.65 -1.20
CA SER A 194 -20.20 9.04 -1.98
C SER A 194 -20.49 7.57 -2.26
N SER A 195 -20.47 7.22 -3.54
CA SER A 195 -20.66 5.86 -4.06
C SER A 195 -19.32 5.12 -4.15
N LEU A 196 -18.23 5.87 -4.35
CA LEU A 196 -16.89 5.37 -4.51
C LEU A 196 -15.93 6.07 -3.54
N LEU A 197 -14.81 5.41 -3.28
CA LEU A 197 -13.64 5.94 -2.59
C LEU A 197 -12.47 5.93 -3.58
N ASN A 198 -11.91 7.10 -3.84
CA ASN A 198 -10.67 7.24 -4.60
C ASN A 198 -9.46 7.16 -3.66
N VAL A 199 -8.38 6.52 -4.10
CA VAL A 199 -7.11 6.44 -3.36
C VAL A 199 -5.94 6.76 -4.27
N HIS A 200 -4.94 7.42 -3.69
CA HIS A 200 -3.68 7.77 -4.33
C HIS A 200 -2.58 7.01 -3.59
N MET A 201 -1.94 6.06 -4.26
CA MET A 201 -0.90 5.20 -3.70
C MET A 201 0.44 5.48 -4.36
N ILE A 202 1.49 5.55 -3.56
CA ILE A 202 2.87 5.67 -4.02
C ILE A 202 3.58 4.33 -3.78
N GLN A 203 4.06 3.70 -4.84
CA GLN A 203 4.82 2.46 -4.80
C GLN A 203 6.32 2.78 -4.98
N PRO A 204 7.13 2.68 -3.91
CA PRO A 204 8.58 2.87 -4.01
C PRO A 204 9.21 1.92 -5.02
N VAL A 205 10.20 2.45 -5.73
CA VAL A 205 11.07 1.67 -6.59
C VAL A 205 12.29 1.22 -5.77
N PRO A 206 12.54 -0.10 -5.67
CA PRO A 206 13.66 -0.60 -4.87
C PRO A 206 15.00 -0.19 -5.48
N SER A 207 15.90 0.30 -4.64
CA SER A 207 17.29 0.54 -5.04
C SER A 207 18.04 -0.80 -5.19
N THR A 208 19.04 -0.85 -6.07
CA THR A 208 19.84 -2.07 -6.33
C THR A 208 20.52 -2.66 -5.09
N ASN A 209 20.66 -1.86 -4.03
CA ASN A 209 21.37 -2.24 -2.80
C ASN A 209 20.42 -2.69 -1.68
N GLN A 210 19.10 -2.67 -1.89
CA GLN A 210 18.12 -3.01 -0.86
C GLN A 210 17.44 -4.35 -1.14
N ASN A 211 17.63 -5.31 -0.24
CA ASN A 211 16.94 -6.60 -0.27
C ASN A 211 15.47 -6.50 0.21
N ILE A 212 15.04 -5.33 0.68
CA ILE A 212 13.71 -5.10 1.24
C ILE A 212 13.04 -4.01 0.41
N ILE A 213 11.94 -4.37 -0.25
CA ILE A 213 11.10 -3.41 -0.96
C ILE A 213 10.20 -2.72 0.09
N PRO A 214 10.27 -1.38 0.24
CA PRO A 214 9.38 -0.67 1.16
C PRO A 214 7.92 -0.85 0.75
N SER A 215 7.04 -0.86 1.75
CA SER A 215 5.61 -0.99 1.49
C SER A 215 5.06 0.23 0.75
N PRO A 216 4.10 0.07 -0.18
CA PRO A 216 3.42 1.21 -0.78
C PRO A 216 2.78 2.13 0.25
N PHE A 217 2.85 3.43 -0.03
CA PHE A 217 2.40 4.51 0.84
C PHE A 217 1.07 5.08 0.35
N LEU A 218 0.08 5.19 1.24
CA LEU A 218 -1.19 5.86 0.94
C LEU A 218 -1.02 7.37 1.08
N LEU A 219 -1.02 8.07 -0.05
CA LEU A 219 -0.84 9.52 -0.14
C LEU A 219 -2.11 10.29 0.20
N SER A 220 -3.26 9.87 -0.33
CA SER A 220 -4.56 10.52 -0.11
C SER A 220 -5.70 9.55 -0.39
N ALA A 221 -6.84 9.76 0.28
CA ALA A 221 -8.08 9.02 0.03
C ALA A 221 -9.31 9.90 0.30
N TYR A 222 -10.33 9.81 -0.57
CA TYR A 222 -11.54 10.64 -0.45
C TYR A 222 -12.74 10.06 -1.20
N GLY A 223 -13.94 10.37 -0.74
CA GLY A 223 -15.18 9.96 -1.38
C GLY A 223 -15.46 10.72 -2.68
N ILE A 224 -16.00 10.02 -3.69
CA ILE A 224 -16.47 10.60 -4.95
C ILE A 224 -17.84 10.00 -5.34
N ASP A 225 -18.54 10.69 -6.24
CA ASP A 225 -19.87 10.33 -6.75
C ASP A 225 -19.83 9.61 -8.12
N ASN A 226 -18.86 9.95 -8.98
CA ASN A 226 -18.79 9.52 -10.36
C ASN A 226 -17.87 8.32 -10.62
N THR A 227 -18.26 7.51 -11.60
CA THR A 227 -17.48 6.40 -12.15
C THR A 227 -16.20 6.90 -12.81
N ASP A 228 -15.07 6.37 -12.34
CA ASP A 228 -13.80 6.13 -13.04
C ASP A 228 -13.55 6.98 -14.31
N ALA A 229 -12.59 7.91 -14.23
CA ALA A 229 -12.18 8.87 -15.27
C ALA A 229 -13.10 10.09 -15.47
N ASP A 230 -13.39 10.85 -14.41
CA ASP A 230 -13.89 12.23 -14.56
C ASP A 230 -12.93 13.01 -15.49
N ALA A 231 -13.47 13.75 -16.46
CA ALA A 231 -12.70 14.61 -17.37
C ALA A 231 -11.77 15.57 -16.61
N LYS A 232 -12.08 15.85 -15.34
CA LYS A 232 -11.24 16.62 -14.40
C LYS A 232 -9.89 15.96 -14.08
N TYR A 233 -9.79 14.64 -14.01
CA TYR A 233 -8.52 13.93 -13.74
C TYR A 233 -7.64 13.89 -14.97
N VAL A 234 -8.22 13.59 -16.13
CA VAL A 234 -7.54 13.74 -17.41
C VAL A 234 -7.10 15.20 -17.62
N ARG A 235 -7.89 16.17 -17.14
CA ARG A 235 -7.51 17.59 -17.14
C ARG A 235 -6.37 17.89 -16.18
N ALA A 236 -6.36 17.33 -14.97
CA ALA A 236 -5.25 17.48 -14.02
C ALA A 236 -3.96 16.87 -14.57
N MET A 237 -4.02 15.65 -15.13
CA MET A 237 -2.89 15.02 -15.82
C MET A 237 -2.40 15.87 -17.01
N ARG A 238 -3.31 16.42 -17.82
CA ARG A 238 -2.98 17.34 -18.92
C ARG A 238 -2.31 18.63 -18.43
N LEU A 239 -2.81 19.24 -17.37
CA LEU A 239 -2.21 20.43 -16.77
C LEU A 239 -0.84 20.12 -16.16
N MET A 240 -0.67 18.94 -15.55
CA MET A 240 0.58 18.50 -14.94
C MET A 240 1.63 18.02 -15.95
N SER A 241 1.23 17.57 -17.14
CA SER A 241 2.17 17.24 -18.23
C SER A 241 2.48 18.42 -19.14
N GLY A 242 1.87 19.60 -18.89
CA GLY A 242 1.95 20.75 -19.79
C GLY A 242 1.25 20.53 -21.13
N PHE A 243 0.47 19.47 -21.27
CA PHE A 243 -0.18 19.06 -22.51
C PHE A 243 -1.52 19.78 -22.66
N PHE A 244 -1.61 20.74 -23.59
CA PHE A 244 -2.79 21.58 -23.86
C PHE A 244 -3.23 22.53 -22.72
N GLY A 245 -2.38 22.78 -21.74
CA GLY A 245 -2.62 23.80 -20.70
C GLY A 245 -1.43 23.97 -19.76
N SER A 246 -1.36 25.12 -19.09
CA SER A 246 -0.37 25.44 -18.06
C SER A 246 -1.04 25.68 -16.71
N LEU A 247 -0.37 25.29 -15.62
CA LEU A 247 -0.77 25.74 -14.29
C LEU A 247 -0.44 27.23 -14.17
N PRO A 248 -1.39 28.09 -13.74
CA PRO A 248 -1.18 29.54 -13.71
C PRO A 248 -0.02 29.98 -12.80
N ASN A 249 0.33 29.17 -11.80
CA ASN A 249 1.30 29.52 -10.77
C ASN A 249 2.46 28.53 -10.64
N PHE A 250 2.56 27.50 -11.50
CA PHE A 250 3.61 26.49 -11.39
C PHE A 250 4.10 26.08 -12.78
N GLN A 251 5.32 26.50 -13.12
CA GLN A 251 5.95 26.18 -14.40
C GLN A 251 6.70 24.87 -14.28
N ILE A 252 6.02 23.78 -14.59
CA ILE A 252 6.52 22.40 -14.44
C ILE A 252 7.85 22.18 -15.17
N HIS A 253 8.00 22.79 -16.36
CA HIS A 253 9.23 22.72 -17.16
C HIS A 253 10.42 23.47 -16.54
N GLN A 254 10.18 24.39 -15.61
CA GLN A 254 11.23 25.14 -14.91
C GLN A 254 11.62 24.50 -13.57
N HIS A 255 11.00 23.36 -13.21
CA HIS A 255 11.31 22.71 -11.95
C HIS A 255 12.73 22.12 -11.96
N PRO A 256 13.58 22.34 -10.94
CA PRO A 256 14.97 21.86 -10.91
C PRO A 256 15.12 20.33 -11.04
N GLN A 257 14.06 19.59 -10.72
CA GLN A 257 14.02 18.12 -10.77
C GLN A 257 13.32 17.58 -12.03
N ALA A 258 12.97 18.43 -13.00
CA ALA A 258 12.37 17.96 -14.24
C ALA A 258 13.38 17.13 -15.05
N PHE A 259 12.95 15.98 -15.55
CA PHE A 259 13.71 15.14 -16.47
C PHE A 259 13.76 15.78 -17.85
N GLN A 260 14.90 15.63 -18.53
CA GLN A 260 15.04 16.07 -19.92
C GLN A 260 14.99 14.87 -20.86
N ILE A 261 13.83 14.62 -21.47
CA ILE A 261 13.65 13.56 -22.46
C ILE A 261 14.12 14.07 -23.81
N LYS A 262 15.33 13.68 -24.23
CA LYS A 262 15.77 13.92 -25.60
C LYS A 262 15.08 12.94 -26.54
N THR A 263 14.04 13.41 -27.22
CA THR A 263 13.32 12.62 -28.22
C THR A 263 14.05 12.68 -29.56
N THR A 264 14.11 11.58 -30.30
CA THR A 264 14.64 11.61 -31.66
C THR A 264 13.67 12.37 -32.56
N SER A 265 14.18 13.25 -33.43
CA SER A 265 13.34 14.04 -34.35
C SER A 265 12.58 13.17 -35.38
N HIS A 266 12.91 11.88 -35.42
CA HIS A 266 12.40 10.88 -36.36
C HIS A 266 11.21 10.11 -35.78
N TRP A 267 10.82 10.40 -34.52
CA TRP A 267 9.63 9.85 -33.88
C TRP A 267 8.53 10.92 -33.87
N PRO A 268 7.95 11.29 -35.04
CA PRO A 268 6.90 12.31 -35.12
C PRO A 268 5.61 11.91 -34.39
N TRP A 269 5.56 10.67 -33.92
CA TRP A 269 4.48 10.07 -33.17
C TRP A 269 4.67 10.19 -31.64
N PHE A 270 5.83 10.59 -31.13
CA PHE A 270 6.11 10.64 -29.69
C PHE A 270 5.74 12.02 -29.10
N TYR A 271 4.66 12.07 -28.31
CA TYR A 271 4.04 13.33 -27.83
C TYR A 271 4.34 13.63 -26.36
N LEU A 272 5.62 13.70 -25.98
CA LEU A 272 6.05 14.23 -24.68
C LEU A 272 6.89 15.49 -24.89
N CYS A 273 6.64 16.52 -24.09
CA CYS A 273 7.54 17.67 -24.06
C CYS A 273 8.91 17.23 -23.54
N GLU A 274 9.98 17.83 -24.06
CA GLU A 274 11.35 17.48 -23.68
C GLU A 274 11.64 17.64 -22.19
N GLN A 275 10.90 18.49 -21.47
CA GLN A 275 10.99 18.60 -20.02
C GLN A 275 9.72 18.07 -19.36
N GLN A 276 9.89 17.07 -18.50
CA GLN A 276 8.79 16.44 -17.76
C GLN A 276 9.15 16.33 -16.28
N LEU A 277 8.25 16.72 -15.39
CA LEU A 277 8.40 16.43 -13.96
C LEU A 277 7.80 15.07 -13.59
N LEU A 278 6.79 14.62 -14.34
CA LEU A 278 6.02 13.40 -14.08
C LEU A 278 5.79 12.65 -15.38
N LEU A 279 5.76 11.32 -15.29
CA LEU A 279 5.33 10.44 -16.37
C LEU A 279 4.02 9.77 -15.97
N PHE A 280 3.02 9.84 -16.84
CA PHE A 280 1.67 9.34 -16.54
C PHE A 280 1.39 8.07 -17.34
N PHE A 281 1.13 6.96 -16.64
CA PHE A 281 0.83 5.67 -17.27
C PHE A 281 -0.60 5.26 -16.97
N GLN A 282 -1.28 4.67 -17.96
CA GLN A 282 -2.49 3.92 -17.70
C GLN A 282 -2.10 2.44 -17.50
N ASP A 283 -2.71 1.76 -16.52
CA ASP A 283 -2.46 0.35 -16.23
C ASP A 283 -2.56 -0.50 -17.52
N ALA A 284 -1.45 -1.14 -17.90
CA ALA A 284 -1.35 -1.90 -19.13
C ALA A 284 -2.34 -3.08 -19.17
N THR A 285 -2.58 -3.73 -18.03
CA THR A 285 -3.56 -4.81 -17.90
C THR A 285 -4.97 -4.27 -18.10
N HIS A 286 -5.27 -3.10 -17.53
CA HIS A 286 -6.56 -2.44 -17.70
C HIS A 286 -6.76 -1.95 -19.14
N LEU A 287 -5.71 -1.43 -19.80
CA LEU A 287 -5.72 -1.08 -21.22
C LEU A 287 -6.04 -2.29 -22.09
N VAL A 288 -5.31 -3.39 -21.92
CA VAL A 288 -5.54 -4.64 -22.66
C VAL A 288 -6.95 -5.19 -22.41
N THR A 289 -7.43 -5.14 -21.17
CA THR A 289 -8.79 -5.60 -20.82
C THR A 289 -9.87 -4.70 -21.41
N LYS A 290 -9.70 -3.37 -21.36
CA LYS A 290 -10.60 -2.42 -22.04
C LYS A 290 -10.59 -2.62 -23.55
N TRP A 291 -9.43 -2.92 -24.14
CA TRP A 291 -9.30 -3.24 -25.56
C TRP A 291 -10.01 -4.53 -25.91
N ARG A 292 -9.73 -5.63 -25.21
CA ARG A 292 -10.44 -6.89 -25.36
C ARG A 292 -11.94 -6.67 -25.26
N ASN A 293 -12.41 -5.98 -24.22
CA ASN A 293 -13.83 -5.74 -24.03
C ASN A 293 -14.42 -4.86 -25.14
N ARG A 294 -13.71 -3.85 -25.64
CA ARG A 294 -14.15 -3.04 -26.79
C ARG A 294 -14.22 -3.90 -28.05
N LEU A 295 -13.16 -4.64 -28.38
CA LEU A 295 -13.10 -5.54 -29.53
C LEU A 295 -14.19 -6.63 -29.50
N LEU A 296 -14.48 -7.17 -28.31
CA LEU A 296 -15.49 -8.21 -28.12
C LEU A 296 -16.92 -7.66 -28.03
N SER A 297 -17.12 -6.45 -27.48
CA SER A 297 -18.45 -5.80 -27.40
C SER A 297 -18.85 -5.13 -28.72
N SER A 298 -17.88 -4.66 -29.51
CA SER A 298 -18.11 -4.11 -30.83
C SER A 298 -18.15 -5.23 -31.87
N GLY A 299 -19.30 -5.90 -31.99
CA GLY A 299 -19.57 -6.73 -33.15
C GLY A 299 -19.55 -5.98 -34.50
N LEU A 300 -19.40 -4.64 -34.56
CA LEU A 300 -19.86 -3.84 -35.70
C LEU A 300 -19.33 -2.40 -35.86
N ILE A 301 -18.22 -1.98 -35.25
CA ILE A 301 -17.69 -0.60 -35.49
C ILE A 301 -16.39 -0.63 -36.30
N SER A 302 -16.48 -0.06 -37.50
CA SER A 302 -15.40 0.11 -38.47
C SER A 302 -14.10 0.63 -37.83
N ILE A 303 -13.05 -0.17 -37.95
CA ILE A 303 -11.66 0.06 -37.53
C ILE A 303 -11.04 1.35 -38.15
N LYS A 304 -11.73 2.03 -39.09
CA LYS A 304 -11.19 3.20 -39.81
C LYS A 304 -11.13 4.50 -39.01
N LYS A 305 -11.86 4.67 -37.89
CA LYS A 305 -11.85 5.92 -37.11
C LYS A 305 -10.94 5.90 -35.87
N THR A 306 -10.36 4.76 -35.54
CA THR A 306 -9.67 4.53 -34.25
C THR A 306 -8.16 4.82 -34.31
N THR A 307 -7.59 5.02 -35.49
CA THR A 307 -6.15 5.13 -35.78
C THR A 307 -5.42 6.29 -35.08
N ILE A 308 -6.11 7.34 -34.65
CA ILE A 308 -5.49 8.51 -33.99
C ILE A 308 -5.53 8.41 -32.46
N ALA A 309 -6.50 7.69 -31.89
CA ALA A 309 -6.58 7.46 -30.43
C ALA A 309 -5.74 6.25 -30.02
N GLU A 310 -5.63 5.24 -30.89
CA GLU A 310 -4.92 3.98 -30.60
C GLU A 310 -3.40 4.14 -30.54
N ARG A 311 -2.81 5.05 -31.33
CA ARG A 311 -1.35 5.27 -31.25
C ARG A 311 -0.94 5.97 -29.93
N LYS A 312 -1.84 6.74 -29.30
CA LYS A 312 -1.55 7.58 -28.11
C LYS A 312 -1.21 6.82 -26.83
N HIS A 313 -1.52 5.54 -26.75
CA HIS A 313 -1.33 4.75 -25.53
C HIS A 313 -0.01 3.95 -25.50
N TRP A 314 0.70 3.83 -26.61
CA TRP A 314 1.93 3.02 -26.72
C TRP A 314 3.22 3.76 -26.39
N TYR A 315 3.18 5.09 -26.24
CA TYR A 315 4.37 5.95 -26.20
C TYR A 315 5.12 6.01 -24.87
N LEU A 316 4.57 5.41 -23.82
CA LEU A 316 4.98 5.67 -22.44
C LEU A 316 6.06 4.71 -21.92
N PRO A 317 6.01 3.40 -22.17
CA PRO A 317 7.14 2.50 -21.88
C PRO A 317 8.44 2.95 -22.55
N ASP A 318 8.33 3.41 -23.80
CA ASP A 318 9.46 3.92 -24.59
C ASP A 318 10.16 5.12 -23.91
N SER A 319 9.40 5.96 -23.22
CA SER A 319 9.93 7.13 -22.49
C SER A 319 10.83 6.72 -21.33
N LEU A 320 10.47 5.66 -20.61
CA LEU A 320 11.26 5.14 -19.50
C LEU A 320 12.52 4.46 -20.02
N ILE A 321 12.40 3.69 -21.10
CA ILE A 321 13.54 3.05 -21.76
C ILE A 321 14.53 4.12 -22.21
N LEU A 322 14.05 5.20 -22.85
CA LEU A 322 14.88 6.33 -23.24
C LEU A 322 15.57 6.98 -22.04
N LEU A 323 14.84 7.25 -20.95
CA LEU A 323 15.42 7.86 -19.74
C LEU A 323 16.45 6.97 -19.06
N VAL A 324 16.24 5.65 -19.05
CA VAL A 324 17.21 4.68 -18.55
C VAL A 324 18.45 4.66 -19.43
N LYS A 325 18.26 4.62 -20.76
CA LYS A 325 19.36 4.64 -21.72
C LYS A 325 20.17 5.95 -21.66
N GLN A 326 19.49 7.06 -21.39
CA GLN A 326 20.09 8.37 -21.15
C GLN A 326 20.73 8.49 -19.75
N LYS A 327 20.73 7.41 -18.95
CA LYS A 327 21.28 7.35 -17.57
C LYS A 327 20.63 8.37 -16.62
N GLN A 328 19.41 8.81 -16.92
CA GLN A 328 18.62 9.68 -16.05
C GLN A 328 17.77 8.90 -15.05
N LEU A 329 17.40 7.66 -15.40
CA LEU A 329 16.74 6.72 -14.51
C LEU A 329 17.57 5.43 -14.42
N PRO A 330 17.55 4.74 -13.28
CA PRO A 330 18.22 3.46 -13.15
C PRO A 330 17.43 2.32 -13.84
N PRO A 331 18.09 1.28 -14.36
CA PRO A 331 17.44 0.22 -15.14
C PRO A 331 16.31 -0.52 -14.42
N HIS A 332 16.38 -0.63 -13.10
CA HIS A 332 15.36 -1.31 -12.29
C HIS A 332 13.98 -0.61 -12.33
N VAL A 333 13.92 0.66 -12.76
CA VAL A 333 12.65 1.36 -13.03
C VAL A 333 11.88 0.68 -14.15
N LEU A 334 12.52 -0.03 -15.08
CA LEU A 334 11.85 -0.75 -16.18
C LEU A 334 11.11 -2.02 -15.74
N HIS A 335 11.08 -2.34 -14.45
CA HIS A 335 10.39 -3.52 -13.95
C HIS A 335 8.87 -3.34 -14.09
N VAL A 336 8.33 -3.70 -15.27
CA VAL A 336 6.94 -3.49 -15.72
C VAL A 336 5.88 -3.90 -14.71
N HIS A 337 6.16 -4.89 -13.85
CA HIS A 337 5.25 -5.31 -12.77
C HIS A 337 4.98 -4.23 -11.72
N THR A 338 5.85 -3.23 -11.61
CA THR A 338 5.64 -2.06 -10.73
C THR A 338 4.69 -1.03 -11.34
N PHE A 339 4.37 -1.13 -12.63
CA PHE A 339 3.49 -0.21 -13.38
C PHE A 339 2.04 -0.67 -13.37
N SER A 340 1.46 -0.79 -12.18
CA SER A 340 0.08 -1.24 -12.08
C SER A 340 -0.66 -0.61 -10.90
N SER A 341 -1.98 -0.61 -11.01
CA SER A 341 -2.91 -0.27 -9.93
C SER A 341 -2.89 -1.27 -8.75
N GLN A 342 -1.97 -2.24 -8.75
CA GLN A 342 -1.90 -3.30 -7.74
C GLN A 342 -1.71 -2.77 -6.32
N ALA A 343 -1.02 -1.64 -6.14
CA ALA A 343 -0.92 -1.01 -4.83
C ALA A 343 -2.30 -0.54 -4.31
N CYS A 344 -3.13 0.01 -5.20
CA CYS A 344 -4.50 0.41 -4.89
C CYS A 344 -5.39 -0.80 -4.59
N GLU A 345 -5.38 -1.82 -5.45
CA GLU A 345 -6.17 -3.03 -5.22
C GLU A 345 -5.72 -3.79 -3.95
N SER A 346 -4.42 -3.82 -3.67
CA SER A 346 -3.86 -4.39 -2.45
C SER A 346 -4.37 -3.66 -1.20
N ILE A 347 -4.38 -2.32 -1.18
CA ILE A 347 -4.90 -1.58 -0.02
C ILE A 347 -6.41 -1.78 0.13
N PHE A 348 -7.17 -1.86 -0.96
CA PHE A 348 -8.60 -2.17 -0.90
C PHE A 348 -8.84 -3.57 -0.30
N ARG A 349 -8.18 -4.60 -0.82
CA ARG A 349 -8.29 -5.97 -0.30
C ARG A 349 -7.88 -6.07 1.17
N ASN A 350 -6.76 -5.46 1.54
CA ASN A 350 -6.27 -5.51 2.91
C ASN A 350 -7.19 -4.77 3.88
N THR A 351 -7.74 -3.61 3.49
CA THR A 351 -8.71 -2.88 4.33
C THR A 351 -10.05 -3.61 4.45
N ARG A 352 -10.49 -4.34 3.41
CA ARG A 352 -11.64 -5.25 3.51
C ARG A 352 -11.37 -6.43 4.45
N ALA A 353 -10.16 -7.00 4.39
CA ALA A 353 -9.76 -8.12 5.24
C ALA A 353 -9.66 -7.75 6.73
N LEU A 354 -9.43 -6.48 7.07
CA LEU A 354 -9.47 -5.99 8.46
C LEU A 354 -10.89 -5.82 9.05
N SER A 355 -11.92 -6.34 8.36
CA SER A 355 -13.27 -6.41 8.93
C SER A 355 -13.28 -7.37 10.12
N GLY A 356 -13.99 -7.02 11.19
CA GLY A 356 -14.04 -7.85 12.40
C GLY A 356 -14.58 -9.26 12.12
N ILE A 357 -14.14 -10.24 12.89
CA ILE A 357 -14.50 -11.67 12.77
C ILE A 357 -16.02 -11.97 12.77
N TYR A 358 -16.86 -11.03 13.24
CA TYR A 358 -18.32 -11.16 13.29
C TYR A 358 -19.06 -10.30 12.25
N THR A 359 -18.35 -9.60 11.35
CA THR A 359 -18.99 -8.84 10.28
C THR A 359 -18.81 -9.55 8.95
N THR A 360 -19.92 -9.95 8.34
CA THR A 360 -19.99 -10.42 6.96
C THR A 360 -19.95 -9.26 5.95
N ILE A 361 -20.03 -8.01 6.42
CA ILE A 361 -19.96 -6.83 5.57
C ILE A 361 -18.51 -6.69 5.08
N VAL A 362 -18.31 -7.07 3.82
CA VAL A 362 -17.01 -6.98 3.13
C VAL A 362 -16.64 -5.53 2.81
N ASN A 363 -17.63 -4.66 2.61
CA ASN A 363 -17.41 -3.26 2.26
C ASN A 363 -17.23 -2.34 3.48
N PHE A 364 -16.76 -1.12 3.22
CA PHE A 364 -16.51 -0.09 4.22
C PHE A 364 -17.13 1.24 3.80
N THR A 365 -17.35 2.14 4.75
CA THR A 365 -17.59 3.57 4.47
C THR A 365 -16.25 4.28 4.26
N VAL A 366 -16.23 5.52 3.76
CA VAL A 366 -14.99 6.33 3.67
C VAL A 366 -14.25 6.37 5.02
N HIS A 367 -14.96 6.76 6.08
CA HIS A 367 -14.38 6.82 7.42
C HIS A 367 -13.84 5.46 7.92
N ASP A 368 -14.50 4.34 7.61
CA ASP A 368 -13.99 3.03 7.99
C ASP A 368 -12.72 2.66 7.22
N PHE A 369 -12.64 3.01 5.94
CA PHE A 369 -11.42 2.85 5.15
C PHE A 369 -10.25 3.60 5.77
N LEU A 370 -10.41 4.91 6.04
CA LEU A 370 -9.33 5.74 6.59
C LEU A 370 -8.76 5.17 7.89
N ARG A 371 -9.64 4.73 8.82
CA ARG A 371 -9.20 4.11 10.08
C ARG A 371 -8.52 2.75 9.88
N ARG A 372 -8.96 1.95 8.91
CA ARG A 372 -8.33 0.65 8.60
C ARG A 372 -7.01 0.84 7.87
N ALA A 373 -6.92 1.80 6.96
CA ALA A 373 -5.69 2.16 6.26
C ALA A 373 -4.61 2.64 7.24
N GLN A 374 -4.98 3.45 8.25
CA GLN A 374 -4.06 3.86 9.32
C GLN A 374 -3.49 2.65 10.07
N ARG A 375 -4.33 1.66 10.38
CA ARG A 375 -3.89 0.42 11.04
C ARG A 375 -2.98 -0.41 10.14
N LEU A 376 -3.28 -0.50 8.84
CA LEU A 376 -2.40 -1.19 7.89
C LEU A 376 -1.04 -0.52 7.77
N PHE A 377 -1.01 0.81 7.73
CA PHE A 377 0.24 1.56 7.71
C PHE A 377 1.10 1.24 8.94
N LEU A 378 0.51 1.27 10.13
CA LEU A 378 1.20 0.89 11.38
C LEU A 378 1.71 -0.56 11.34
N LEU A 379 0.90 -1.48 10.83
CA LEU A 379 1.29 -2.87 10.70
C LEU A 379 2.48 -3.05 9.76
N ASN A 380 2.51 -2.31 8.65
CA ASN A 380 3.61 -2.35 7.69
C ASN A 380 4.88 -1.71 8.24
N ASP A 381 4.77 -0.61 8.99
CA ASP A 381 5.90 0.02 9.70
C ASP A 381 6.52 -0.96 10.72
N ILE A 382 5.69 -1.65 11.51
CA ILE A 382 6.17 -2.69 12.45
C ILE A 382 6.86 -3.83 11.69
N LYS A 383 6.25 -4.33 10.61
CA LYS A 383 6.85 -5.38 9.76
C LYS A 383 8.21 -4.96 9.22
N PHE A 384 8.33 -3.72 8.74
CA PHE A 384 9.55 -3.21 8.16
C PHE A 384 10.65 -3.09 9.21
N LYS A 385 10.37 -2.48 10.37
CA LYS A 385 11.33 -2.37 11.48
C LYS A 385 11.87 -3.74 11.90
N GLN A 386 10.98 -4.73 12.00
CA GLN A 386 11.40 -6.09 12.36
C GLN A 386 12.28 -6.81 11.34
N LEU A 387 12.21 -6.43 10.07
CA LEU A 387 13.09 -6.99 9.04
C LEU A 387 14.49 -6.36 9.07
N ASN A 388 14.63 -5.16 9.61
CA ASN A 388 15.90 -4.42 9.70
C ASN A 388 16.59 -4.58 11.06
N ASP A 389 15.82 -4.75 12.14
CA ASP A 389 16.34 -4.94 13.49
C ASP A 389 16.89 -6.37 13.70
N ASP A 390 17.71 -6.54 14.74
CA ASP A 390 18.32 -7.83 15.10
C ASP A 390 17.24 -8.94 15.22
N PRO A 391 17.29 -9.99 14.36
CA PRO A 391 16.25 -11.01 14.30
C PRO A 391 16.08 -11.79 15.61
N VAL A 392 17.07 -11.75 16.50
CA VAL A 392 17.09 -12.51 17.77
C VAL A 392 15.94 -12.12 18.72
N ASN A 393 15.51 -10.86 18.71
CA ASN A 393 14.51 -10.34 19.64
C ASN A 393 13.13 -10.06 19.03
N ASN A 394 12.95 -10.35 17.73
CA ASN A 394 11.74 -9.99 17.01
C ASN A 394 10.72 -11.13 16.98
N PHE A 395 9.43 -10.78 17.08
CA PHE A 395 8.36 -11.73 16.79
C PHE A 395 8.20 -11.88 15.27
N VAL A 396 7.74 -13.04 14.82
CA VAL A 396 7.70 -13.38 13.40
C VAL A 396 6.30 -13.11 12.83
N PHE A 397 6.25 -12.36 11.73
CA PHE A 397 5.02 -12.24 10.94
C PHE A 397 4.81 -13.47 10.04
N PRO A 398 3.56 -13.92 9.85
CA PRO A 398 3.28 -14.98 8.88
C PRO A 398 3.64 -14.50 7.48
N VAL A 399 4.52 -15.24 6.81
CA VAL A 399 4.87 -15.02 5.41
C VAL A 399 4.11 -16.02 4.57
N HIS A 400 3.40 -15.54 3.55
CA HIS A 400 2.71 -16.41 2.61
C HIS A 400 3.72 -17.36 1.95
N HIS A 401 3.45 -18.67 1.95
CA HIS A 401 4.37 -19.70 1.48
C HIS A 401 4.91 -19.47 0.06
N LYS A 402 4.14 -18.79 -0.81
CA LYS A 402 4.58 -18.38 -2.15
C LYS A 402 5.81 -17.46 -2.13
N HIS A 403 5.85 -16.48 -1.24
CA HIS A 403 7.00 -15.55 -1.12
C HIS A 403 8.24 -16.20 -0.49
N ARG A 404 8.13 -17.42 0.05
CA ARG A 404 9.27 -18.13 0.63
C ARG A 404 10.19 -18.73 -0.44
N LYS A 405 9.68 -18.97 -1.66
CA LYS A 405 10.45 -19.58 -2.77
C LYS A 405 11.20 -18.55 -3.62
N ASP A 406 10.70 -17.32 -3.72
CA ASP A 406 11.28 -16.27 -4.58
C ASP A 406 12.63 -15.71 -4.07
N ARG A 407 13.05 -16.05 -2.84
CA ARG A 407 14.38 -15.65 -2.33
C ARG A 407 15.56 -16.38 -2.98
N GLN A 408 15.32 -17.39 -3.83
CA GLN A 408 16.39 -18.22 -4.40
C GLN A 408 16.79 -17.89 -5.84
N SER A 409 16.08 -17.02 -6.56
CA SER A 409 16.48 -16.62 -7.92
C SER A 409 16.96 -15.18 -7.93
N SER A 410 18.15 -14.94 -7.41
CA SER A 410 18.91 -13.72 -7.75
C SER A 410 19.20 -13.76 -9.24
N PHE A 411 18.42 -13.00 -10.01
CA PHE A 411 18.63 -12.80 -11.44
C PHE A 411 19.89 -11.95 -11.62
N THR A 412 21.07 -12.58 -11.56
CA THR A 412 22.31 -11.99 -12.05
C THR A 412 22.28 -12.03 -13.58
N GLN A 413 21.45 -11.18 -14.18
CA GLN A 413 21.65 -10.85 -15.58
C GLN A 413 22.81 -9.85 -15.64
N SER A 414 23.89 -10.24 -16.32
CA SER A 414 24.90 -9.30 -16.77
C SER A 414 24.19 -8.19 -17.54
N GLN A 415 24.19 -6.97 -17.00
CA GLN A 415 23.71 -5.78 -17.69
C GLN A 415 24.65 -5.50 -18.86
N SER A 416 24.39 -6.12 -20.02
CA SER A 416 24.86 -5.59 -21.28
C SER A 416 24.10 -4.29 -21.54
N ASP A 417 24.81 -3.24 -21.93
CA ASP A 417 24.20 -1.97 -22.34
C ASP A 417 23.18 -2.25 -23.45
N ILE A 418 21.90 -1.94 -23.19
CA ILE A 418 20.83 -2.04 -24.20
C ILE A 418 21.04 -0.90 -25.21
N ASP A 419 21.38 -1.24 -26.45
CA ASP A 419 21.59 -0.25 -27.51
C ASP A 419 20.24 0.18 -28.16
N GLN A 420 20.28 1.03 -29.20
CA GLN A 420 19.03 1.47 -29.86
C GLN A 420 18.42 0.36 -30.72
N ILE A 421 19.29 -0.44 -31.34
CA ILE A 421 18.95 -1.54 -32.21
C ILE A 421 18.27 -2.63 -31.39
N ASP A 422 18.74 -2.89 -30.16
CA ASP A 422 18.13 -3.80 -29.21
C ASP A 422 16.69 -3.40 -28.87
N ILE A 423 16.41 -2.11 -28.68
CA ILE A 423 15.04 -1.63 -28.38
C ILE A 423 14.13 -1.81 -29.59
N GLU A 424 14.59 -1.38 -30.77
CA GLU A 424 13.83 -1.55 -32.01
C GLU A 424 13.58 -3.04 -32.30
N GLN A 425 14.57 -3.90 -32.04
CA GLN A 425 14.45 -5.35 -32.18
C GLN A 425 13.47 -5.93 -31.17
N ILE A 426 13.56 -5.57 -29.88
CA ILE A 426 12.62 -6.03 -28.84
C ILE A 426 11.18 -5.63 -29.17
N ILE A 427 10.95 -4.40 -29.63
CA ILE A 427 9.62 -3.93 -30.03
C ILE A 427 9.12 -4.71 -31.25
N THR A 428 9.99 -4.94 -32.23
CA THR A 428 9.68 -5.67 -33.47
C THR A 428 9.37 -7.13 -33.16
N ASP A 429 10.16 -7.77 -32.31
CA ASP A 429 9.96 -9.15 -31.87
C ASP A 429 8.65 -9.31 -31.09
N ALA A 430 8.38 -8.40 -30.14
CA ALA A 430 7.12 -8.41 -29.40
C ALA A 430 5.90 -8.19 -30.31
N TYR A 431 6.02 -7.34 -31.33
CA TYR A 431 4.98 -7.17 -32.35
C TYR A 431 4.76 -8.45 -33.15
N HIS A 432 5.84 -9.11 -33.61
CA HIS A 432 5.74 -10.36 -34.36
C HIS A 432 5.17 -11.50 -33.51
N GLU A 433 5.56 -11.61 -32.25
CA GLU A 433 5.00 -12.60 -31.31
C GLU A 433 3.50 -12.36 -31.08
N ALA A 434 3.08 -11.10 -30.91
CA ALA A 434 1.67 -10.75 -30.79
C ALA A 434 0.88 -11.09 -32.06
N VAL A 435 1.44 -10.82 -33.24
CA VAL A 435 0.82 -11.18 -34.53
C VAL A 435 0.70 -12.70 -34.67
N ASP A 436 1.74 -13.47 -34.36
CA ASP A 436 1.73 -14.93 -34.41
C ASP A 436 0.69 -15.51 -33.43
N MET A 437 0.59 -14.95 -32.22
CA MET A 437 -0.42 -15.34 -31.24
C MET A 437 -1.85 -15.08 -31.75
N LEU A 438 -2.09 -13.92 -32.39
CA LEU A 438 -3.39 -13.60 -32.99
C LEU A 438 -3.73 -14.49 -34.19
N ASP A 439 -2.72 -14.89 -34.97
CA ASP A 439 -2.89 -15.81 -36.10
C ASP A 439 -3.23 -17.23 -35.63
N ARG A 440 -2.53 -17.73 -34.61
CA ARG A 440 -2.81 -19.03 -33.96
C ARG A 440 -4.20 -19.11 -33.34
N LEU A 441 -4.74 -17.98 -32.89
CA LEU A 441 -6.10 -17.86 -32.37
C LEU A 441 -7.15 -17.63 -33.48
N GLU A 442 -6.74 -17.63 -34.75
CA GLU A 442 -7.56 -17.38 -35.94
C GLU A 442 -8.27 -16.01 -35.93
N ILE A 443 -7.87 -15.11 -35.03
CA ILE A 443 -8.47 -13.78 -34.90
C ILE A 443 -8.20 -12.96 -36.15
N LEU A 444 -7.02 -13.12 -36.76
CA LEU A 444 -6.67 -12.40 -37.99
C LEU A 444 -7.56 -12.81 -39.17
N ASN A 445 -7.98 -14.07 -39.25
CA ASN A 445 -8.90 -14.55 -40.30
C ASN A 445 -10.31 -14.00 -40.08
N LEU A 446 -10.81 -14.03 -38.84
CA LEU A 446 -12.09 -13.43 -38.46
C LEU A 446 -12.15 -11.92 -38.74
N LEU A 447 -11.03 -11.21 -38.59
CA LEU A 447 -10.93 -9.78 -38.90
C LEU A 447 -10.87 -9.50 -40.41
N LYS A 448 -10.34 -10.45 -41.22
CA LYS A 448 -10.29 -10.36 -42.68
C LYS A 448 -11.66 -10.65 -43.32
N GLU A 449 -12.39 -11.64 -42.82
CA GLU A 449 -13.73 -12.00 -43.32
C GLU A 449 -14.79 -10.92 -43.05
N LYS A 450 -14.55 -10.07 -42.06
CA LYS A 450 -15.42 -8.94 -41.72
C LYS A 450 -15.06 -7.63 -42.43
N ARG A 451 -14.05 -7.62 -43.30
CA ARG A 451 -13.77 -6.51 -44.23
C ARG A 451 -14.49 -6.73 -45.54
#